data_AF-A0A0K0D3U0-F1
#
_entry.id   AF-A0A0K0D3U0-F1
#
_cell.length_a   1.000
_cell.length_b   1.000
_cell.length_c   1.000
_cell.angle_alpha   90.00
_cell.angle_beta   90.00
_cell.angle_gamma   90.00
#
_symmetry.space_group_name_H-M   'P 1'
#
loop_
_entity.id
_entity.type
_entity.pdbx_description
1 polymer ?
#
loop_
_entity_poly.entity_id
_entity_poly.type
_entity_poly.pdbx_seq_one_letter_code
_entity_poly.pdbx_strand_id
1 'polypeptide(L)'
;FNTKVVEARCKAPDITCRTFTGIVCLPATKICDGTPDCFDAKDEEFCGYEQQQSCMEMKCGDVCYVQPHNDSYTTVCGCALNQTLSGDGRTCEVSQRQPCDFGSCSQHCLIHSNRTSHCYCEPGFQMMPDGFTCRAIDSRRAFLLYSDRHTLMYLASNSFNAVPLLPHLENAVPFDYLYHVNGSITIFWADVTLDTIFRIEVNDKTASRPRAIVSTGLSTVEGIAVDWVNELIYWTDSHHDHIQVSRIDGSMRATVVYGNIHNPRDIVVDPSSLSCSEFPYPVFIFVGRSQSSVEVSDNEFKKVFTVWINWLFIHLTLISCPS
;
A
#
# COMPACT_ATOMS: atom_id res chain seq x y z
N PHE A 1 -14.43 -14.40 23.39
CA PHE A 1 -13.12 -13.95 22.88
C PHE A 1 -12.34 -15.16 22.42
N ASN A 2 -12.47 -15.51 21.13
CA ASN A 2 -11.73 -16.62 20.54
C ASN A 2 -10.82 -16.00 19.47
N THR A 3 -9.63 -15.57 19.87
CA THR A 3 -8.62 -15.05 18.97
C THR A 3 -8.09 -16.21 18.15
N LYS A 4 -8.65 -16.42 16.94
CA LYS A 4 -7.94 -17.17 15.91
C LYS A 4 -6.66 -16.38 15.61
N VAL A 5 -5.54 -16.87 16.13
CA VAL A 5 -4.20 -16.44 15.74
C VAL A 5 -4.11 -16.70 14.24
N VAL A 6 -3.97 -15.64 13.45
CA VAL A 6 -3.62 -15.77 12.05
C VAL A 6 -2.21 -16.35 12.03
N GLU A 7 -2.08 -17.64 11.74
CA GLU A 7 -0.79 -18.27 11.48
C GLU A 7 -0.16 -17.55 10.28
N ALA A 8 0.89 -16.77 10.54
CA ALA A 8 1.69 -16.17 9.49
C ALA A 8 2.31 -17.33 8.68
N ARG A 9 1.84 -17.61 7.46
CA ARG A 9 2.43 -18.68 6.66
C ARG A 9 3.74 -18.19 6.06
N CYS A 10 4.86 -18.62 6.62
CA CYS A 10 6.17 -18.43 6.00
C CYS A 10 6.24 -19.23 4.69
N LYS A 11 7.00 -18.70 3.72
CA LYS A 11 7.18 -19.38 2.44
C LYS A 11 8.14 -20.53 2.67
N ALA A 12 7.71 -21.76 2.37
CA ALA A 12 8.59 -22.92 2.42
C ALA A 12 9.87 -22.66 1.59
N PRO A 13 11.06 -23.03 2.10
CA PRO A 13 11.31 -23.86 3.28
C PRO A 13 11.41 -23.09 4.61
N ASP A 14 11.09 -21.80 4.71
CA ASP A 14 11.24 -21.07 5.97
C ASP A 14 10.10 -21.38 6.96
N ILE A 15 10.41 -21.45 8.26
CA ILE A 15 9.43 -21.76 9.31
C ILE A 15 9.05 -20.52 10.13
N THR A 16 7.87 -20.56 10.72
CA THR A 16 7.45 -19.54 11.68
C THR A 16 8.15 -19.72 13.02
N CYS A 17 8.75 -18.64 13.49
CA CYS A 17 9.50 -18.59 14.73
C CYS A 17 8.92 -17.51 15.64
N ARG A 18 8.73 -17.82 16.92
CA ARG A 18 8.23 -16.85 17.90
C ARG A 18 9.39 -16.06 18.48
N THR A 19 9.25 -14.74 18.52
CA THR A 19 10.20 -13.82 19.15
C THR A 19 9.51 -13.00 20.25
N PHE A 20 10.29 -12.26 21.06
CA PHE A 20 9.75 -11.36 22.09
C PHE A 20 8.82 -10.28 21.54
N THR A 21 8.96 -9.91 20.27
CA THR A 21 8.23 -8.80 19.63
C THR A 21 7.19 -9.26 18.60
N GLY A 22 7.05 -10.57 18.35
CA GLY A 22 6.06 -11.09 17.40
C GLY A 22 6.40 -12.47 16.81
N ILE A 23 5.97 -12.70 15.57
CA ILE A 23 6.27 -13.90 14.77
C ILE A 23 7.19 -13.47 13.62
N VAL A 24 8.29 -14.17 13.43
CA VAL A 24 9.29 -13.93 12.36
C VAL A 24 9.44 -15.21 11.54
N CYS A 25 9.77 -15.10 10.25
CA CYS A 25 10.16 -16.26 9.45
C CYS A 25 11.64 -16.54 9.66
N LEU A 26 11.95 -17.71 10.23
CA LEU A 26 13.32 -18.18 10.43
C LEU A 26 13.78 -18.90 9.16
N PRO A 27 14.93 -18.52 8.58
CA PRO A 27 15.48 -19.19 7.40
C PRO A 27 15.72 -20.68 7.64
N ALA A 28 15.45 -21.51 6.63
CA ALA A 28 15.64 -22.97 6.73
C ALA A 28 17.06 -23.42 7.14
N THR A 29 18.08 -22.60 6.88
CA THR A 29 19.49 -22.86 7.24
C THR A 29 19.78 -22.73 8.73
N LYS A 30 18.85 -22.18 9.51
CA LYS A 30 18.94 -21.94 10.95
C LYS A 30 17.98 -22.87 11.74
N ILE A 31 17.53 -23.94 11.10
CA ILE A 31 16.68 -24.97 11.70
C ILE A 31 17.53 -26.22 11.83
N CYS A 32 17.49 -26.88 12.98
CA CYS A 32 18.35 -28.02 13.30
C CYS A 32 19.85 -27.71 13.13
N ASP A 33 20.28 -26.46 13.40
CA ASP A 33 21.66 -26.02 13.26
C ASP A 33 22.47 -26.19 14.57
N GLY A 34 21.83 -26.71 15.62
CA GLY A 34 22.40 -26.93 16.95
C GLY A 34 22.38 -25.68 17.83
N THR A 35 21.81 -24.57 17.37
CA THR A 35 21.67 -23.33 18.12
C THR A 35 20.20 -22.90 18.22
N PRO A 36 19.66 -22.62 19.42
CA PRO A 36 18.28 -22.18 19.55
C PRO A 36 18.16 -20.71 19.11
N ASP A 37 17.69 -20.50 17.88
CA ASP A 37 17.40 -19.20 17.27
C ASP A 37 15.95 -18.75 17.54
N CYS A 38 15.01 -19.67 17.81
CA CYS A 38 13.68 -19.32 18.29
C CYS A 38 13.64 -19.11 19.80
N PHE A 39 12.75 -18.20 20.24
CA PHE A 39 12.58 -17.94 21.67
C PHE A 39 12.12 -19.17 22.45
N ASP A 40 11.32 -20.02 21.82
CA ASP A 40 10.84 -21.28 22.37
C ASP A 40 11.74 -22.49 22.03
N ALA A 41 12.88 -22.27 21.38
CA ALA A 41 13.82 -23.29 20.92
C ALA A 41 13.19 -24.40 20.06
N LYS A 42 12.02 -24.13 19.45
CA LYS A 42 11.29 -25.09 18.63
C LYS A 42 12.01 -25.47 17.35
N ASP A 43 12.83 -24.58 16.85
CA ASP A 43 13.71 -24.76 15.69
C ASP A 43 14.71 -25.91 15.86
N GLU A 44 15.02 -26.30 17.10
CA GLU A 44 15.95 -27.39 17.44
C GLU A 44 15.25 -28.61 18.05
N GLU A 45 13.93 -28.56 18.21
CA GLU A 45 13.13 -29.66 18.75
C GLU A 45 12.99 -30.77 17.69
N PHE A 46 13.20 -32.03 18.07
CA PHE A 46 13.11 -33.20 17.17
C PHE A 46 14.16 -33.29 16.04
N CYS A 47 15.30 -32.59 16.18
CA CYS A 47 16.42 -32.55 15.23
C CYS A 47 17.54 -33.57 15.51
N GLY A 48 17.24 -34.88 15.56
CA GLY A 48 18.23 -35.93 15.86
C GLY A 48 19.01 -36.47 14.63
N TYR A 49 20.04 -37.29 14.89
CA TYR A 49 20.91 -37.89 13.85
C TYR A 49 20.16 -38.87 12.92
N GLU A 50 19.15 -39.59 13.43
CA GLU A 50 18.32 -40.49 12.61
C GLU A 50 17.41 -39.71 11.65
N GLN A 51 16.99 -38.49 12.02
CA GLN A 51 16.13 -37.63 11.22
C GLN A 51 16.89 -37.00 10.04
N GLN A 52 18.18 -36.70 10.19
CA GLN A 52 19.06 -36.25 9.10
C GLN A 52 19.19 -37.30 7.98
N GLN A 53 19.02 -38.58 8.30
CA GLN A 53 19.05 -39.68 7.33
C GLN A 53 17.83 -39.65 6.39
N SER A 54 16.70 -39.04 6.81
CA SER A 54 15.53 -38.82 5.95
C SER A 54 15.85 -37.93 4.74
N CYS A 55 16.77 -36.95 4.91
CA CYS A 55 17.26 -36.15 3.79
C CYS A 55 18.13 -36.94 2.80
N MET A 56 18.71 -38.07 3.20
CA MET A 56 19.44 -38.96 2.29
C MET A 56 18.48 -39.83 1.45
N GLU A 57 17.27 -40.10 1.96
CA GLU A 57 16.23 -40.83 1.23
C GLU A 57 15.41 -39.94 0.30
N MET A 58 15.20 -38.68 0.71
CA MET A 58 14.52 -37.67 -0.09
C MET A 58 15.43 -37.14 -1.21
N LYS A 59 15.09 -37.48 -2.46
CA LYS A 59 15.79 -37.01 -3.67
C LYS A 59 15.42 -35.54 -3.99
N CYS A 60 15.86 -34.60 -3.16
CA CYS A 60 15.75 -33.16 -3.47
C CYS A 60 16.64 -32.80 -4.66
N GLY A 61 16.21 -31.84 -5.47
CA GLY A 61 16.98 -31.37 -6.63
C GLY A 61 18.25 -30.60 -6.25
N ASP A 62 18.25 -29.93 -5.10
CA ASP A 62 19.38 -29.11 -4.64
C ASP A 62 19.68 -29.31 -3.14
N VAL A 63 18.92 -28.65 -2.24
CA VAL A 63 19.15 -28.73 -0.78
C VAL A 63 17.94 -29.37 -0.09
N CYS A 64 18.21 -30.14 0.97
CA CYS A 64 17.21 -30.78 1.81
C CYS A 64 17.31 -30.25 3.24
N TYR A 65 16.17 -29.94 3.86
CA TYR A 65 16.06 -29.45 5.23
C TYR A 65 15.15 -30.36 6.04
N VAL A 66 15.59 -30.70 7.26
CA VAL A 66 14.75 -31.36 8.27
C VAL A 66 14.13 -30.29 9.14
N GLN A 67 12.83 -30.39 9.39
CA GLN A 67 12.08 -29.38 10.12
C GLN A 67 11.15 -30.01 11.15
N PRO A 68 11.00 -29.41 12.34
CA PRO A 68 9.97 -29.79 13.28
C PRO A 68 8.58 -29.49 12.73
N HIS A 69 7.65 -30.44 12.83
CA HIS A 69 6.25 -30.27 12.41
C HIS A 69 5.30 -31.11 13.29
N ASN A 70 4.39 -30.42 14.01
CA ASN A 70 3.34 -31.01 14.86
C ASN A 70 3.78 -32.27 15.61
N ASP A 71 4.69 -32.10 16.58
CA ASP A 71 5.22 -33.16 17.45
C ASP A 71 5.99 -34.29 16.72
N SER A 72 6.41 -34.03 15.48
CA SER A 72 7.24 -34.91 14.65
C SER A 72 8.24 -34.09 13.82
N TYR A 73 8.95 -34.73 12.90
CA TYR A 73 9.79 -34.05 11.92
C TYR A 73 9.24 -34.25 10.51
N THR A 74 9.46 -33.28 9.63
CA THR A 74 9.17 -33.33 8.20
C THR A 74 10.43 -32.96 7.41
N THR A 75 10.51 -33.44 6.18
CA THR A 75 11.63 -33.19 5.29
C THR A 75 11.14 -32.36 4.11
N VAL A 76 11.74 -31.18 3.91
CA VAL A 76 11.38 -30.25 2.83
C VAL A 76 12.59 -29.94 1.96
N CYS A 77 12.36 -29.85 0.65
CA CYS A 77 13.40 -29.44 -0.29
C CYS A 77 13.43 -27.92 -0.41
N GLY A 78 14.63 -27.35 -0.53
CA GLY A 78 14.83 -25.96 -0.92
C GLY A 78 15.78 -25.85 -2.11
N CYS A 79 15.74 -24.69 -2.75
CA CYS A 79 16.48 -24.42 -3.98
C CYS A 79 17.45 -23.24 -3.77
N ALA A 80 18.57 -23.24 -4.50
CA ALA A 80 19.52 -22.15 -4.52
C ALA A 80 18.90 -20.82 -5.03
N LEU A 81 19.65 -19.73 -4.83
CA LEU A 81 19.32 -18.41 -5.35
C LEU A 81 18.94 -18.47 -6.84
N ASN A 82 17.81 -17.84 -7.20
CA ASN A 82 17.19 -17.82 -8.54
C ASN A 82 16.56 -19.13 -9.01
N GLN A 83 16.23 -20.04 -8.09
CA GLN A 83 15.41 -21.22 -8.36
C GLN A 83 14.16 -21.22 -7.48
N THR A 84 13.10 -21.87 -7.95
CA THR A 84 11.87 -22.10 -7.21
C THR A 84 11.55 -23.57 -7.22
N LEU A 85 11.07 -24.07 -6.08
CA LEU A 85 10.62 -25.44 -5.97
C LEU A 85 9.40 -25.66 -6.87
N SER A 86 9.48 -26.67 -7.74
CA SER A 86 8.39 -27.07 -8.62
C SER A 86 7.20 -27.59 -7.81
N GLY A 87 6.05 -27.75 -8.48
CA GLY A 87 4.81 -28.23 -7.86
C GLY A 87 4.91 -29.65 -7.27
N ASP A 88 5.96 -30.40 -7.60
CA ASP A 88 6.27 -31.71 -7.02
C ASP A 88 6.92 -31.64 -5.63
N GLY A 89 7.27 -30.44 -5.16
CA GLY A 89 7.91 -30.21 -3.86
C GLY A 89 9.35 -30.74 -3.77
N ARG A 90 10.00 -31.07 -4.89
CA ARG A 90 11.32 -31.72 -4.92
C ARG A 90 12.28 -31.16 -5.96
N THR A 91 11.80 -30.88 -7.17
CA THR A 91 12.65 -30.37 -8.24
C THR A 91 12.77 -28.86 -8.16
N CYS A 92 13.98 -28.35 -8.45
CA CYS A 92 14.25 -26.93 -8.49
C CYS A 92 14.25 -26.46 -9.94
N GLU A 93 13.27 -25.64 -10.29
CA GLU A 93 13.21 -24.99 -11.58
C GLU A 93 13.87 -23.63 -11.48
N VAL A 94 14.64 -23.25 -12.50
CA VAL A 94 15.16 -21.88 -12.59
C VAL A 94 13.97 -20.95 -12.55
N SER A 95 13.92 -20.12 -11.51
CA SER A 95 12.95 -19.05 -11.39
C SER A 95 13.25 -18.11 -12.53
N GLN A 96 12.57 -18.29 -13.66
CA GLN A 96 12.64 -17.37 -14.79
C GLN A 96 11.92 -16.11 -14.36
N ARG A 97 12.58 -15.31 -13.51
CA ARG A 97 12.18 -13.95 -13.21
C ARG A 97 12.08 -13.27 -14.57
N GLN A 98 10.86 -12.95 -14.98
CA GLN A 98 10.68 -12.40 -16.30
C GLN A 98 11.41 -11.04 -16.33
N PRO A 99 12.12 -10.68 -17.41
CA PRO A 99 12.99 -9.50 -17.42
C PRO A 99 12.29 -8.19 -17.02
N CYS A 100 10.96 -8.16 -17.06
CA CYS A 100 10.10 -7.05 -16.64
C CYS A 100 9.06 -7.43 -15.59
N ASP A 101 9.41 -8.33 -14.66
CA ASP A 101 8.61 -8.53 -13.46
C ASP A 101 8.45 -7.22 -12.64
N PHE A 102 7.38 -7.15 -11.84
CA PHE A 102 7.14 -6.02 -10.95
C PHE A 102 8.36 -5.76 -10.05
N GLY A 103 8.83 -4.52 -10.03
CA GLY A 103 10.01 -4.09 -9.28
C GLY A 103 11.34 -4.21 -10.02
N SER A 104 11.37 -4.72 -11.26
CA SER A 104 12.59 -4.72 -12.10
C SER A 104 13.02 -3.31 -12.52
N CYS A 105 12.05 -2.41 -12.74
CA CYS A 105 12.26 -1.00 -13.04
C CYS A 105 11.33 -0.17 -12.16
N SER A 106 11.70 1.06 -11.83
CA SER A 106 10.83 1.95 -11.05
C SER A 106 9.62 2.47 -11.81
N GLN A 107 9.72 2.58 -13.15
CA GLN A 107 8.65 3.09 -14.01
C GLN A 107 8.38 2.09 -15.15
N HIS A 108 9.10 2.18 -16.27
CA HIS A 108 8.85 1.33 -17.41
C HIS A 108 9.99 0.37 -17.68
N CYS A 109 9.63 -0.83 -18.15
CA CYS A 109 10.55 -1.88 -18.53
C CYS A 109 10.24 -2.36 -19.94
N LEU A 110 11.27 -2.42 -20.80
CA LEU A 110 11.19 -3.00 -22.15
C LEU A 110 12.06 -4.22 -22.24
N ILE A 111 11.58 -5.26 -22.93
CA ILE A 111 12.36 -6.45 -23.26
C ILE A 111 12.84 -6.31 -24.71
N HIS A 112 14.15 -6.32 -24.92
CA HIS A 112 14.74 -6.39 -26.25
C HIS A 112 14.72 -7.83 -26.81
N SER A 113 14.86 -7.94 -28.13
CA SER A 113 14.86 -9.22 -28.88
C SER A 113 15.94 -10.22 -28.44
N ASN A 114 17.02 -9.74 -27.83
CA ASN A 114 18.10 -10.53 -27.23
C ASN A 114 17.79 -11.01 -25.79
N ARG A 115 16.54 -10.88 -25.32
CA ARG A 115 16.08 -11.17 -23.95
C ARG A 115 16.69 -10.30 -22.85
N THR A 116 17.34 -9.18 -23.18
CA THR A 116 17.77 -8.19 -22.17
C THR A 116 16.63 -7.22 -21.87
N SER A 117 16.44 -6.85 -20.60
CA SER A 117 15.54 -5.74 -20.24
C SER A 117 16.29 -4.41 -20.14
N HIS A 118 15.59 -3.33 -20.45
CA HIS A 118 16.07 -1.97 -20.26
C HIS A 118 14.95 -1.14 -19.63
N CYS A 119 15.31 -0.37 -18.59
CA CYS A 119 14.38 0.55 -17.94
C CYS A 119 14.35 1.89 -18.68
N TYR A 120 13.23 2.59 -18.67
CA TYR A 120 13.16 3.99 -19.11
C TYR A 120 12.19 4.79 -18.25
N CYS A 121 12.33 6.11 -18.31
CA CYS A 121 11.60 7.05 -17.46
C CYS A 121 10.63 7.90 -18.26
N GLU A 122 9.50 8.26 -17.66
CA GLU A 122 8.55 9.24 -18.19
C GLU A 122 9.16 10.64 -18.27
N PRO A 123 8.62 11.54 -19.10
CA PRO A 123 8.99 12.95 -19.11
C PRO A 123 8.95 13.57 -17.71
N GLY A 124 9.99 14.36 -17.39
CA GLY A 124 10.16 14.92 -16.06
C GLY A 124 10.92 14.03 -15.08
N PHE A 125 11.32 12.81 -15.49
CA PHE A 125 12.19 11.92 -14.72
C PHE A 125 13.47 11.57 -15.47
N GLN A 126 14.55 11.34 -14.71
CA GLN A 126 15.87 10.96 -15.20
C GLN A 126 16.29 9.61 -14.63
N MET A 127 16.85 8.76 -15.48
CA MET A 127 17.43 7.48 -15.09
C MET A 127 18.67 7.69 -14.23
N MET A 128 18.71 7.03 -13.07
CA MET A 128 19.86 7.02 -12.17
C MET A 128 20.97 6.09 -12.69
N PRO A 129 22.22 6.21 -12.20
CA PRO A 129 23.34 5.38 -12.63
C PRO A 129 23.17 3.88 -12.33
N ASP A 130 22.19 3.52 -11.48
CA ASP A 130 21.85 2.15 -11.16
C ASP A 130 21.09 1.42 -12.29
N GLY A 131 20.63 2.16 -13.31
CA GLY A 131 19.95 1.61 -14.48
C GLY A 131 18.52 1.13 -14.23
N PHE A 132 17.97 1.33 -13.02
CA PHE A 132 16.61 0.90 -12.68
C PHE A 132 15.75 1.99 -12.03
N THR A 133 16.36 2.99 -11.39
CA THR A 133 15.64 4.05 -10.66
C THR A 133 15.43 5.28 -11.54
N CYS A 134 14.18 5.70 -11.69
CA CYS A 134 13.81 6.98 -12.28
C CYS A 134 13.58 8.00 -11.17
N ARG A 135 14.33 9.11 -11.20
CA ARG A 135 14.23 10.21 -10.25
C ARG A 135 13.66 11.44 -10.93
N ALA A 136 12.73 12.14 -10.27
CA ALA A 136 12.19 13.39 -10.79
C ALA A 136 13.31 14.42 -11.02
N ILE A 137 13.27 15.11 -12.17
CA ILE A 137 14.22 16.17 -12.56
C ILE A 137 13.89 17.49 -11.84
N ASP A 138 12.72 17.56 -11.18
CA ASP A 138 12.26 18.74 -10.49
C ASP A 138 13.24 19.20 -9.39
N SER A 139 13.57 20.49 -9.41
CA SER A 139 14.38 21.16 -8.38
C SER A 139 13.68 21.24 -7.02
N ARG A 140 12.35 21.06 -6.99
CA ARG A 140 11.57 21.00 -5.76
C ARG A 140 11.81 19.68 -5.04
N ARG A 141 12.01 19.77 -3.74
CA ARG A 141 12.23 18.58 -2.90
C ARG A 141 10.90 18.00 -2.47
N ALA A 142 10.81 16.67 -2.51
CA ALA A 142 9.70 15.96 -1.89
C ALA A 142 9.66 16.25 -0.38
N PHE A 143 8.45 16.22 0.17
CA PHE A 143 8.18 16.33 1.59
C PHE A 143 7.04 15.38 1.96
N LEU A 144 6.97 15.03 3.25
CA LEU A 144 5.88 14.26 3.82
C LEU A 144 5.07 15.19 4.73
N LEU A 145 3.77 15.25 4.48
CA LEU A 145 2.79 15.77 5.42
C LEU A 145 2.14 14.57 6.11
N TYR A 146 1.93 14.68 7.42
CA TYR A 146 1.17 13.67 8.18
C TYR A 146 0.47 14.34 9.36
N SER A 147 -0.66 13.77 9.77
CA SER A 147 -1.38 14.23 10.96
C SER A 147 -1.00 13.40 12.18
N ASP A 148 -0.81 14.06 13.32
CA ASP A 148 -0.71 13.42 14.64
C ASP A 148 -1.99 13.63 15.48
N ARG A 149 -3.12 13.86 14.80
CA ARG A 149 -4.47 14.19 15.33
C ARG A 149 -4.65 15.64 15.77
N HIS A 150 -3.69 16.19 16.52
CA HIS A 150 -3.75 17.55 17.06
C HIS A 150 -2.86 18.55 16.33
N THR A 151 -2.04 18.04 15.41
CA THR A 151 -1.05 18.80 14.66
C THR A 151 -0.93 18.20 13.26
N LEU A 152 -0.81 19.08 12.26
CA LEU A 152 -0.30 18.68 10.96
C LEU A 152 1.20 18.90 10.92
N MET A 153 1.96 17.84 10.66
CA MET A 153 3.41 17.82 10.66
C MET A 153 3.96 17.88 9.24
N TYR A 154 5.11 18.54 9.08
CA TYR A 154 5.87 18.63 7.84
C TYR A 154 7.26 18.03 8.02
N LEU A 155 7.66 17.14 7.11
CA LEU A 155 8.97 16.51 7.08
C LEU A 155 9.58 16.66 5.69
N ALA A 156 10.64 17.46 5.58
CA ALA A 156 11.40 17.58 4.33
C ALA A 156 12.16 16.27 4.03
N SER A 157 12.26 15.88 2.75
CA SER A 157 12.93 14.63 2.34
C SER A 157 14.40 14.51 2.78
N ASN A 158 15.07 15.61 3.12
CA ASN A 158 16.47 15.63 3.55
C ASN A 158 16.65 15.81 5.08
N SER A 159 15.57 15.74 5.84
CA SER A 159 15.56 15.92 7.30
C SER A 159 14.92 14.71 7.95
N PHE A 160 15.38 14.36 9.15
CA PHE A 160 14.69 13.42 10.05
C PHE A 160 13.84 14.14 11.10
N ASN A 161 13.95 15.47 11.17
CA ASN A 161 13.21 16.29 12.10
C ASN A 161 11.94 16.81 11.43
N ALA A 162 10.80 16.30 11.89
CA ALA A 162 9.49 16.83 11.52
C ALA A 162 9.20 18.11 12.32
N VAL A 163 8.57 19.08 11.67
CA VAL A 163 8.18 20.36 12.27
C VAL A 163 6.66 20.52 12.22
N PRO A 164 6.03 21.13 13.24
CA PRO A 164 4.60 21.38 13.23
C PRO A 164 4.28 22.46 12.18
N LEU A 165 3.48 22.11 11.17
CA LEU A 165 2.99 23.03 10.16
C LEU A 165 1.72 23.76 10.62
N LEU A 166 0.77 23.01 11.17
CA LEU A 166 -0.48 23.54 11.74
C LEU A 166 -0.66 22.97 13.15
N PRO A 167 -0.38 23.75 14.21
CA PRO A 167 -0.64 23.34 15.58
C PRO A 167 -2.09 23.60 16.00
N HIS A 168 -2.51 22.95 17.09
CA HIS A 168 -3.78 23.18 17.78
C HIS A 168 -5.03 22.81 16.96
N LEU A 169 -4.97 21.66 16.28
CA LEU A 169 -6.14 21.01 15.68
C LEU A 169 -6.90 20.22 16.75
N GLU A 170 -8.22 20.11 16.62
CA GLU A 170 -9.04 19.38 17.60
C GLU A 170 -8.97 17.88 17.33
N ASN A 171 -9.31 17.45 16.11
CA ASN A 171 -9.26 16.06 15.69
C ASN A 171 -9.19 15.95 14.17
N ALA A 172 -8.09 16.44 13.59
CA ALA A 172 -7.85 16.40 12.16
C ALA A 172 -7.34 15.02 11.74
N VAL A 173 -8.19 14.22 11.09
CA VAL A 173 -7.87 12.84 10.72
C VAL A 173 -7.50 12.74 9.24
N PRO A 174 -8.43 12.87 8.28
CA PRO A 174 -8.07 12.93 6.87
C PRO A 174 -7.70 14.34 6.45
N PHE A 175 -6.69 14.43 5.60
CA PHE A 175 -6.31 15.66 4.93
C PHE A 175 -5.75 15.36 3.54
N ASP A 176 -5.83 16.34 2.65
CA ASP A 176 -5.19 16.32 1.34
C ASP A 176 -4.81 17.76 0.95
N TYR A 177 -4.04 17.93 -0.11
CA TYR A 177 -3.49 19.22 -0.49
C TYR A 177 -3.52 19.48 -1.99
N LEU A 178 -3.61 20.76 -2.35
CA LEU A 178 -3.43 21.28 -3.69
C LEU A 178 -2.12 22.06 -3.74
N TYR A 179 -1.19 21.60 -4.58
CA TYR A 179 0.07 22.28 -4.83
C TYR A 179 -0.09 23.30 -5.97
N HIS A 180 0.23 24.56 -5.70
CA HIS A 180 0.10 25.64 -6.68
C HIS A 180 1.43 25.87 -7.43
N VAL A 181 1.33 26.32 -8.68
CA VAL A 181 2.51 26.61 -9.53
C VAL A 181 3.41 27.70 -8.93
N ASN A 182 2.84 28.61 -8.13
CA ASN A 182 3.57 29.65 -7.40
C ASN A 182 4.33 29.13 -6.16
N GLY A 183 4.23 27.84 -5.85
CA GLY A 183 4.85 27.19 -4.70
C GLY A 183 4.03 27.21 -3.41
N SER A 184 2.85 27.85 -3.38
CA SER A 184 1.95 27.74 -2.22
C SER A 184 1.24 26.39 -2.21
N ILE A 185 0.82 25.97 -1.02
CA ILE A 185 0.08 24.74 -0.78
C ILE A 185 -1.23 25.12 -0.14
N THR A 186 -2.34 24.72 -0.74
CA THR A 186 -3.64 24.75 -0.06
C THR A 186 -3.88 23.41 0.57
N ILE A 187 -4.09 23.38 1.89
CA ILE A 187 -4.34 22.16 2.65
C ILE A 187 -5.81 22.12 3.03
N PHE A 188 -6.42 20.94 2.88
CA PHE A 188 -7.78 20.64 3.27
C PHE A 188 -7.76 19.54 4.31
N TRP A 189 -8.51 19.69 5.39
CA TRP A 189 -8.64 18.63 6.41
C TRP A 189 -10.06 18.58 6.93
N ALA A 190 -10.51 17.39 7.31
CA ALA A 190 -11.73 17.24 8.10
C ALA A 190 -11.36 17.12 9.57
N ASP A 191 -12.00 17.96 10.38
CA ASP A 191 -11.99 17.80 11.82
C ASP A 191 -13.23 17.02 12.24
N VAL A 192 -13.01 15.82 12.79
CA VAL A 192 -14.08 14.89 13.18
C VAL A 192 -14.82 15.37 14.43
N THR A 193 -14.19 16.18 15.28
CA THR A 193 -14.83 16.71 16.48
C THR A 193 -15.67 17.94 16.16
N LEU A 194 -15.22 18.75 15.20
CA LEU A 194 -15.90 19.99 14.80
C LEU A 194 -16.90 19.79 13.65
N ASP A 195 -17.07 18.57 13.14
CA ASP A 195 -17.91 18.24 11.98
C ASP A 195 -17.72 19.23 10.82
N THR A 196 -16.47 19.59 10.54
CA THR A 196 -16.14 20.67 9.61
C THR A 196 -14.94 20.29 8.74
N ILE A 197 -15.06 20.51 7.43
CA ILE A 197 -13.93 20.49 6.51
C ILE A 197 -13.39 21.92 6.40
N PHE A 198 -12.12 22.07 6.72
CA PHE A 198 -11.40 23.32 6.68
C PHE A 198 -10.45 23.37 5.49
N ARG A 199 -10.11 24.60 5.11
CA ARG A 199 -9.09 24.95 4.11
C ARG A 199 -8.15 25.99 4.68
N ILE A 200 -6.87 25.87 4.39
CA ILE A 200 -5.85 26.89 4.66
C ILE A 200 -4.88 26.98 3.49
N GLU A 201 -4.36 28.17 3.22
CA GLU A 201 -3.27 28.36 2.27
C GLU A 201 -1.97 28.65 3.02
N VAL A 202 -0.92 27.91 2.67
CA VAL A 202 0.41 27.99 3.26
C VAL A 202 1.43 28.29 2.17
N ASN A 203 2.32 29.23 2.43
CA ASN A 203 3.50 29.48 1.60
C ASN A 203 4.76 29.48 2.50
N ASP A 204 5.95 29.58 1.90
CA ASP A 204 7.23 29.51 2.61
C ASP A 204 7.39 30.48 3.80
N LYS A 205 6.59 31.56 3.84
CA LYS A 205 6.74 32.64 4.83
C LYS A 205 5.54 32.80 5.76
N THR A 206 4.36 32.37 5.35
CA THR A 206 3.08 32.71 6.00
C THR A 206 2.02 31.63 5.76
N ALA A 207 1.14 31.46 6.74
CA ALA A 207 -0.10 30.71 6.62
C ALA A 207 -1.29 31.66 6.72
N SER A 208 -2.31 31.45 5.89
CA SER A 208 -3.57 32.18 6.00
C SER A 208 -4.33 31.77 7.25
N ARG A 209 -5.43 32.46 7.58
CA ARG A 209 -6.37 31.93 8.58
C ARG A 209 -7.11 30.71 8.01
N PRO A 210 -7.30 29.65 8.80
CA PRO A 210 -8.22 28.55 8.48
C PRO A 210 -9.61 29.08 8.11
N ARG A 211 -10.24 28.48 7.09
CA ARG A 211 -11.60 28.77 6.68
C ARG A 211 -12.40 27.47 6.62
N ALA A 212 -13.58 27.45 7.21
CA ALA A 212 -14.53 26.36 7.04
C ALA A 212 -15.12 26.44 5.62
N ILE A 213 -15.05 25.34 4.87
CA ILE A 213 -15.67 25.22 3.53
C ILE A 213 -16.93 24.35 3.55
N VAL A 214 -17.00 23.38 4.46
CA VAL A 214 -18.21 22.58 4.71
C VAL A 214 -18.36 22.43 6.21
N SER A 215 -19.50 22.87 6.76
CA SER A 215 -19.77 22.89 8.20
C SER A 215 -21.13 22.28 8.58
N THR A 216 -21.79 21.61 7.64
CA THR A 216 -23.12 21.04 7.85
C THR A 216 -23.26 19.69 7.18
N GLY A 217 -24.05 18.79 7.77
CA GLY A 217 -24.32 17.46 7.22
C GLY A 217 -23.05 16.63 7.01
N LEU A 218 -22.08 16.78 7.92
CA LEU A 218 -20.92 15.92 8.09
C LEU A 218 -21.13 15.14 9.39
N SER A 219 -20.60 13.92 9.48
CA SER A 219 -20.58 13.18 10.75
C SER A 219 -19.26 12.48 11.00
N THR A 220 -18.82 11.57 10.13
CA THR A 220 -17.51 10.91 10.32
C THR A 220 -16.78 10.86 9.01
N VAL A 221 -16.05 11.95 8.73
CA VAL A 221 -15.23 12.05 7.52
C VAL A 221 -13.94 11.29 7.74
N GLU A 222 -13.67 10.31 6.87
CA GLU A 222 -12.53 9.39 7.04
C GLU A 222 -11.50 9.45 5.92
N GLY A 223 -11.87 10.04 4.78
CA GLY A 223 -10.99 10.25 3.64
C GLY A 223 -11.35 11.55 2.92
N ILE A 224 -10.33 12.23 2.40
CA ILE A 224 -10.45 13.41 1.54
C ILE A 224 -9.55 13.19 0.33
N ALA A 225 -10.03 13.57 -0.85
CA ALA A 225 -9.24 13.63 -2.07
C ALA A 225 -9.51 14.92 -2.83
N VAL A 226 -8.46 15.56 -3.32
CA VAL A 226 -8.54 16.80 -4.11
C VAL A 226 -8.28 16.48 -5.57
N ASP A 227 -9.23 16.82 -6.43
CA ASP A 227 -9.04 16.84 -7.87
C ASP A 227 -8.41 18.19 -8.26
N TRP A 228 -7.10 18.18 -8.46
CA TRP A 228 -6.33 19.37 -8.80
C TRP A 228 -6.56 19.88 -10.22
N VAL A 229 -7.18 19.09 -11.10
CA VAL A 229 -7.47 19.49 -12.49
C VAL A 229 -8.81 20.23 -12.55
N ASN A 230 -9.83 19.68 -11.87
CA ASN A 230 -11.19 20.24 -11.89
C ASN A 230 -11.51 21.15 -10.70
N GLU A 231 -10.55 21.33 -9.78
CA GLU A 231 -10.70 22.12 -8.54
C GLU A 231 -11.89 21.64 -7.68
N LEU A 232 -12.00 20.32 -7.53
CA LEU A 232 -13.02 19.66 -6.71
C LEU A 232 -12.39 19.01 -5.49
N ILE A 233 -13.19 18.86 -4.43
CA ILE A 233 -12.85 18.09 -3.24
C ILE A 233 -13.91 17.01 -3.04
N TYR A 234 -13.44 15.78 -2.86
CA TYR A 234 -14.24 14.61 -2.57
C TYR A 234 -13.96 14.15 -1.14
N TRP A 235 -14.98 13.65 -0.47
CA TRP A 235 -14.82 13.07 0.85
C TRP A 235 -15.78 11.90 1.07
N THR A 236 -15.33 10.99 1.93
CA THR A 236 -16.11 9.84 2.40
C THR A 236 -16.69 10.16 3.77
N ASP A 237 -17.97 9.86 3.98
CA ASP A 237 -18.60 9.90 5.30
C ASP A 237 -19.00 8.47 5.69
N SER A 238 -18.31 7.93 6.70
CA SER A 238 -18.49 6.55 7.15
C SER A 238 -19.73 6.33 8.00
N HIS A 239 -20.27 7.39 8.60
CA HIS A 239 -21.52 7.30 9.37
C HIS A 239 -22.73 7.32 8.45
N HIS A 240 -22.69 8.18 7.43
CA HIS A 240 -23.79 8.35 6.48
C HIS A 240 -23.66 7.49 5.22
N ASP A 241 -22.62 6.66 5.11
CA ASP A 241 -22.40 5.69 4.03
C ASP A 241 -22.54 6.31 2.63
N HIS A 242 -21.83 7.43 2.42
CA HIS A 242 -21.85 8.14 1.15
C HIS A 242 -20.52 8.81 0.81
N ILE A 243 -20.40 9.17 -0.46
CA ILE A 243 -19.32 10.00 -0.98
C ILE A 243 -19.94 11.30 -1.46
N GLN A 244 -19.35 12.41 -1.06
CA GLN A 244 -19.77 13.74 -1.48
C GLN A 244 -18.64 14.47 -2.22
N VAL A 245 -19.05 15.44 -3.02
CA VAL A 245 -18.16 16.32 -3.77
C VAL A 245 -18.61 17.77 -3.60
N SER A 246 -17.66 18.70 -3.64
CA SER A 246 -17.93 20.12 -3.83
C SER A 246 -16.78 20.76 -4.60
N ARG A 247 -16.92 22.03 -4.99
CA ARG A 247 -15.76 22.85 -5.34
C ARG A 247 -14.86 23.03 -4.12
N ILE A 248 -13.59 23.34 -4.35
CA ILE A 248 -12.61 23.63 -3.29
C ILE A 248 -12.98 24.82 -2.38
N ASP A 249 -13.97 25.64 -2.77
CA ASP A 249 -14.52 26.72 -1.95
C ASP A 249 -15.76 26.30 -1.12
N GLY A 250 -16.20 25.04 -1.25
CA GLY A 250 -17.37 24.46 -0.59
C GLY A 250 -18.69 24.65 -1.35
N SER A 251 -18.68 25.38 -2.48
CA SER A 251 -19.87 25.57 -3.31
C SER A 251 -20.17 24.36 -4.19
N MET A 252 -21.39 24.32 -4.76
CA MET A 252 -21.85 23.24 -5.67
C MET A 252 -21.69 21.84 -5.07
N ARG A 253 -22.12 21.67 -3.82
CA ARG A 253 -22.07 20.39 -3.11
C ARG A 253 -23.08 19.39 -3.69
N ALA A 254 -22.65 18.16 -3.92
CA ALA A 254 -23.48 17.06 -4.37
C ALA A 254 -23.07 15.73 -3.70
N THR A 255 -24.01 14.80 -3.57
CA THR A 255 -23.74 13.41 -3.19
C THR A 255 -23.51 12.60 -4.45
N VAL A 256 -22.36 11.94 -4.54
CA VAL A 256 -21.91 11.21 -5.73
C VAL A 256 -22.26 9.73 -5.64
N VAL A 257 -22.13 9.15 -4.45
CA VAL A 257 -22.50 7.75 -4.16
C VAL A 257 -23.31 7.73 -2.88
N TYR A 258 -24.43 7.02 -2.87
CA TYR A 258 -25.30 6.85 -1.71
C TYR A 258 -25.84 5.42 -1.64
N GLY A 259 -26.01 4.89 -0.43
CA GLY A 259 -26.80 3.68 -0.15
C GLY A 259 -26.14 2.33 -0.44
N ASN A 260 -25.05 2.29 -1.21
CA ASN A 260 -24.32 1.05 -1.55
C ASN A 260 -22.84 1.08 -1.14
N ILE A 261 -22.48 1.93 -0.17
CA ILE A 261 -21.11 2.05 0.33
C ILE A 261 -21.06 2.07 1.84
N HIS A 262 -20.82 0.88 2.43
CA HIS A 262 -20.68 0.74 3.87
C HIS A 262 -19.28 1.06 4.35
N ASN A 263 -19.20 1.92 5.37
CA ASN A 263 -17.97 2.28 6.08
C ASN A 263 -16.81 2.65 5.13
N PRO A 264 -17.02 3.59 4.20
CA PRO A 264 -15.94 4.08 3.34
C PRO A 264 -14.85 4.73 4.18
N ARG A 265 -13.61 4.30 3.96
CA ARG A 265 -12.41 4.83 4.62
C ARG A 265 -11.76 5.87 3.72
N ASP A 266 -10.62 5.51 3.15
CA ASP A 266 -9.79 6.38 2.34
C ASP A 266 -10.32 6.53 0.91
N ILE A 267 -9.98 7.65 0.28
CA ILE A 267 -10.40 8.00 -1.08
C ILE A 267 -9.24 8.61 -1.83
N VAL A 268 -9.03 8.21 -3.09
CA VAL A 268 -8.10 8.87 -4.00
C VAL A 268 -8.76 9.09 -5.36
N VAL A 269 -8.36 10.16 -6.04
CA VAL A 269 -8.88 10.54 -7.36
C VAL A 269 -7.79 10.47 -8.42
N ASP A 270 -8.14 9.97 -9.60
CA ASP A 270 -7.31 10.09 -10.80
C ASP A 270 -8.05 10.96 -11.84
N PRO A 271 -7.64 12.24 -11.98
CA PRO A 271 -8.22 13.15 -12.95
C PRO A 271 -7.61 13.01 -14.35
N SER A 272 -6.55 12.19 -14.52
CA SER A 272 -5.75 12.13 -15.75
C SER A 272 -6.33 11.22 -16.83
N SER A 273 -7.49 10.60 -16.59
CA SER A 273 -8.06 9.66 -17.53
C SER A 273 -8.64 10.35 -18.78
N LEU A 274 -7.79 10.50 -19.78
CA LEU A 274 -8.11 11.03 -21.12
C LEU A 274 -8.92 10.04 -21.98
N SER A 275 -9.46 8.97 -21.40
CA SER A 275 -10.25 7.97 -22.12
C SER A 275 -11.75 8.25 -22.04
N CYS A 276 -12.17 9.44 -22.48
CA CYS A 276 -13.51 9.66 -23.02
C CYS A 276 -13.40 10.78 -24.04
N SER A 277 -13.33 10.40 -25.31
CA SER A 277 -13.65 11.30 -26.41
C SER A 277 -15.08 11.79 -26.22
N GLU A 278 -15.21 13.09 -25.95
CA GLU A 278 -16.42 13.87 -25.67
C GLU A 278 -16.84 13.95 -24.18
N PHE A 279 -17.04 15.21 -23.74
CA PHE A 279 -17.34 15.66 -22.38
C PHE A 279 -18.42 14.82 -21.67
N PRO A 280 -18.38 14.69 -20.32
CA PRO A 280 -17.39 15.22 -19.36
C PRO A 280 -16.26 14.23 -19.00
N TYR A 281 -15.11 14.76 -18.56
CA TYR A 281 -13.94 13.96 -18.16
C TYR A 281 -14.28 12.98 -17.02
N PRO A 282 -14.09 11.67 -17.21
CA PRO A 282 -14.28 10.71 -16.12
C PRO A 282 -13.17 10.90 -15.08
N VAL A 283 -13.57 11.03 -13.81
CA VAL A 283 -12.66 10.96 -12.66
C VAL A 283 -12.81 9.58 -12.05
N PHE A 284 -11.71 8.85 -11.96
CA PHE A 284 -11.73 7.56 -11.27
C PHE A 284 -11.60 7.80 -9.77
N ILE A 285 -12.52 7.22 -9.00
CA ILE A 285 -12.51 7.30 -7.55
C ILE A 285 -12.26 5.90 -7.00
N PHE A 286 -11.21 5.78 -6.21
CA PHE A 286 -10.89 4.56 -5.49
C PHE A 286 -11.24 4.78 -4.03
N VAL A 287 -12.05 3.88 -3.46
CA VAL A 287 -12.42 3.97 -2.04
C VAL A 287 -12.06 2.69 -1.31
N GLY A 288 -11.31 2.83 -0.23
CA GLY A 288 -10.99 1.73 0.67
C GLY A 288 -12.19 1.37 1.54
N ARG A 289 -12.50 0.08 1.67
CA ARG A 289 -13.53 -0.43 2.59
C ARG A 289 -12.94 -1.29 3.68
N SER A 290 -13.54 -1.22 4.87
CA SER A 290 -13.37 -2.24 5.90
C SER A 290 -14.41 -3.34 5.71
N GLN A 291 -14.03 -4.49 5.13
CA GLN A 291 -14.90 -5.68 5.10
C GLN A 291 -14.38 -6.77 6.04
N SER A 292 -15.26 -7.28 6.89
CA SER A 292 -15.08 -8.56 7.58
C SER A 292 -15.39 -9.72 6.63
N SER A 293 -14.36 -10.51 6.30
CA SER A 293 -14.34 -11.83 5.62
C SER A 293 -14.90 -11.92 4.18
N VAL A 294 -14.01 -12.20 3.22
CA VAL A 294 -14.33 -12.82 1.92
C VAL A 294 -13.46 -14.06 1.78
N GLU A 295 -14.09 -15.24 1.58
CA GLU A 295 -13.42 -16.47 1.19
C GLU A 295 -12.90 -16.32 -0.24
N VAL A 296 -11.59 -16.48 -0.43
CA VAL A 296 -10.94 -16.47 -1.75
C VAL A 296 -10.93 -17.91 -2.27
N SER A 297 -11.69 -18.19 -3.34
CA SER A 297 -11.48 -19.38 -4.14
C SER A 297 -10.31 -19.15 -5.09
N ASP A 298 -9.30 -20.01 -5.01
CA ASP A 298 -8.09 -20.01 -5.82
C ASP A 298 -8.36 -19.94 -7.32
N ASN A 299 -7.84 -18.90 -7.98
CA ASN A 299 -7.02 -18.97 -9.21
C ASN A 299 -6.95 -17.58 -9.88
N GLU A 300 -5.93 -16.79 -9.52
CA GLU A 300 -5.13 -15.91 -10.41
C GLU A 300 -4.27 -14.97 -9.55
N PHE A 301 -3.02 -15.37 -9.29
CA PHE A 301 -2.04 -14.53 -8.61
C PHE A 301 -1.30 -13.64 -9.62
N LYS A 302 -1.58 -12.33 -9.62
CA LYS A 302 -0.58 -11.30 -9.98
C LYS A 302 -0.41 -10.32 -8.82
N LYS A 303 0.84 -10.20 -8.41
CA LYS A 303 1.34 -9.56 -7.18
C LYS A 303 0.85 -8.12 -7.02
N VAL A 304 0.03 -7.91 -6.00
CA VAL A 304 -0.24 -6.61 -5.36
C VAL A 304 0.50 -6.62 -4.02
N PHE A 305 1.22 -5.55 -3.69
CA PHE A 305 1.70 -5.34 -2.31
C PHE A 305 0.48 -5.13 -1.42
N THR A 306 0.09 -6.19 -0.70
CA THR A 306 -1.06 -6.23 0.19
C THR A 306 -0.78 -5.45 1.47
N VAL A 307 -1.07 -4.15 1.47
CA VAL A 307 -1.72 -3.53 2.64
C VAL A 307 -3.20 -3.82 2.41
N TRP A 308 -3.83 -4.60 3.30
CA TRP A 308 -5.22 -5.01 3.17
C TRP A 308 -6.15 -3.78 3.14
N ILE A 309 -6.46 -3.32 1.93
CA ILE A 309 -7.50 -2.34 1.65
C ILE A 309 -8.28 -2.93 0.48
N ASN A 310 -9.47 -3.45 0.75
CA ASN A 310 -10.40 -3.81 -0.31
C ASN A 310 -10.83 -2.50 -0.98
N TRP A 311 -10.15 -2.13 -2.06
CA TRP A 311 -10.54 -1.00 -2.89
C TRP A 311 -11.81 -1.40 -3.64
N LEU A 312 -12.92 -0.72 -3.38
CA LEU A 312 -14.03 -0.75 -4.33
C LEU A 312 -13.66 0.21 -5.47
N PHE A 313 -13.58 -0.34 -6.67
CA PHE A 313 -13.53 0.46 -7.90
C PHE A 313 -14.93 1.02 -8.14
N ILE A 314 -15.09 2.33 -7.99
CA ILE A 314 -16.33 3.01 -8.35
C ILE A 314 -16.06 3.76 -9.65
N HIS A 315 -16.51 3.18 -10.77
CA HIS A 315 -16.56 3.89 -12.03
C HIS A 315 -17.71 4.90 -11.96
N LEU A 316 -17.39 6.16 -11.67
CA LEU A 316 -18.36 7.24 -11.67
C LEU A 316 -18.38 7.90 -13.04
N THR A 317 -19.25 7.38 -13.90
CA THR A 317 -19.71 8.12 -15.07
C THR A 317 -20.66 9.21 -14.57
N LEU A 318 -20.11 10.39 -14.24
CA LEU A 318 -20.94 11.55 -13.91
C LEU A 318 -21.73 11.93 -15.17
N ILE A 319 -23.05 11.86 -15.04
CA ILE A 319 -24.07 12.35 -15.97
C ILE A 319 -24.30 11.43 -17.17
N SER A 320 -25.48 10.81 -17.18
CA SER A 320 -26.12 10.25 -18.37
C SER A 320 -26.04 11.26 -19.52
N CYS A 321 -25.33 10.92 -20.60
CA CYS A 321 -25.51 11.58 -21.88
C CYS A 321 -26.99 11.44 -22.26
N PRO A 322 -27.78 12.54 -22.31
CA PRO A 322 -29.06 12.49 -23.00
C PRO A 322 -28.75 12.29 -24.47
N SER A 323 -29.36 11.26 -25.07
CA SER A 323 -29.44 11.04 -26.51
C SER A 323 -30.01 12.25 -27.24
#